data_AF-A0A7S0N543-F1
#
_entry.id   AF-A0A7S0N543-F1
#
_cell.length_a   1.000
_cell.length_b   1.000
_cell.length_c   1.000
_cell.angle_alpha   90.00
_cell.angle_beta   90.00
_cell.angle_gamma   90.00
#
_symmetry.space_group_name_H-M   'P 1'
#
loop_
_entity.id
_entity.type
_entity.pdbx_description
1 polymer ?
#
loop_
_entity_poly.entity_id
_entity_poly.type
_entity_poly.pdbx_seq_one_letter_code
_entity_poly.pdbx_strand_id
1 'polypeptide(L)'
;RIHYLDLFIEAGINPMYLDNDVAMTDDMYRVLKSPPMAKHNLILQNEVQNIHGLNIGVIYCQNCAPGGRGQWVLRETVRRIVELLNMTDPTAIYKEDEAL
;
A
#
# COMPACT_ATOMS: atom_id res chain seq x y z
N ARG A 1 -7.48 5.73 -5.57
CA ARG A 1 -6.17 5.87 -6.26
C ARG A 1 -5.35 4.58 -6.20
N ILE A 2 -5.34 3.86 -5.08
CA ILE A 2 -4.64 2.55 -4.93
C ILE A 2 -5.03 1.53 -6.03
N HIS A 3 -6.27 1.55 -6.56
CA HIS A 3 -6.67 0.63 -7.64
C HIS A 3 -5.82 0.76 -8.93
N TYR A 4 -5.18 1.90 -9.17
CA TYR A 4 -4.32 2.05 -10.35
C TYR A 4 -3.05 1.21 -10.23
N LEU A 5 -2.56 1.00 -9.00
CA LEU A 5 -1.43 0.11 -8.74
C LEU A 5 -1.76 -1.32 -9.18
N ASP A 6 -2.99 -1.79 -8.89
CA ASP A 6 -3.47 -3.10 -9.34
C ASP A 6 -3.46 -3.22 -10.87
N LEU A 7 -3.97 -2.21 -11.57
CA LEU A 7 -3.99 -2.19 -13.04
C LEU A 7 -2.58 -2.20 -13.65
N PHE A 8 -1.62 -1.48 -13.07
CA PHE A 8 -0.23 -1.50 -13.53
C PHE A 8 0.43 -2.85 -13.28
N ILE A 9 0.18 -3.49 -12.13
CA ILE A 9 0.70 -4.83 -11.85
C ILE A 9 0.12 -5.86 -12.83
N GLU A 10 -1.17 -5.78 -13.14
CA GLU A 10 -1.81 -6.64 -14.14
C GLU A 10 -1.15 -6.51 -15.52
N ALA A 11 -0.70 -5.30 -15.87
CA ALA A 11 0.06 -5.03 -17.09
C ALA A 11 1.54 -5.44 -17.01
N GLY A 12 1.99 -6.07 -15.92
CA GLY A 12 3.38 -6.48 -15.71
C GLY A 12 4.34 -5.35 -15.34
N ILE A 13 3.81 -4.21 -14.89
CA ILE A 13 4.59 -3.04 -14.47
C ILE A 13 4.69 -3.02 -12.94
N ASN A 14 5.85 -2.64 -12.42
CA ASN A 14 6.10 -2.45 -10.98
C ASN A 14 5.95 -0.96 -10.61
N PRO A 15 4.76 -0.49 -10.20
CA PRO A 15 4.49 0.93 -9.99
C PRO A 15 5.01 1.48 -8.66
N MET A 16 5.31 2.78 -8.66
CA MET A 16 5.48 3.60 -7.47
C MET A 16 4.33 4.63 -7.40
N TYR A 17 3.64 4.69 -6.26
CA TYR A 17 2.68 5.74 -5.94
C TYR A 17 3.31 6.75 -5.01
N LEU A 18 3.05 8.02 -5.27
CA LEU A 18 3.47 9.16 -4.47
C LEU A 18 2.28 10.09 -4.31
N ASP A 19 2.06 10.57 -3.09
CA ASP A 19 1.23 11.74 -2.87
C ASP A 19 1.88 13.00 -3.47
N ASN A 20 1.07 14.01 -3.72
CA ASN A 20 1.49 15.24 -4.40
C ASN A 20 2.31 16.19 -3.52
N ASP A 21 2.38 15.91 -2.22
CA ASP A 21 3.17 16.61 -1.23
C ASP A 21 4.50 15.90 -0.90
N VAL A 22 4.83 14.83 -1.64
CA VAL A 22 6.11 14.13 -1.54
C VAL A 22 7.12 14.74 -2.51
N ALA A 23 8.32 15.05 -2.00
CA ALA A 23 9.47 15.43 -2.80
C ALA A 23 10.58 14.38 -2.67
N MET A 24 11.12 13.93 -3.80
CA MET A 24 12.32 13.10 -3.83
C MET A 24 13.55 13.97 -3.99
N THR A 25 14.51 13.83 -3.08
CA THR A 25 15.76 14.58 -3.08
C THR A 25 16.96 13.74 -3.55
N ASP A 26 16.78 12.43 -3.71
CA ASP A 26 17.80 11.48 -4.15
C ASP A 26 17.14 10.33 -4.95
N ASP A 27 17.95 9.51 -5.62
CA ASP A 27 17.52 8.31 -6.31
C ASP A 27 17.16 7.20 -5.31
N MET A 28 15.87 7.14 -4.96
CA MET A 28 15.35 6.14 -4.03
C MET A 28 15.53 4.70 -4.53
N TYR A 29 15.63 4.46 -5.84
CA TYR A 29 15.77 3.11 -6.36
C TYR A 29 17.07 2.46 -5.91
N ARG A 30 18.14 3.25 -5.67
CA ARG A 30 19.40 2.72 -5.11
C ARG A 30 19.17 2.02 -3.79
N VAL A 31 18.29 2.54 -2.94
CA VAL A 31 17.95 1.94 -1.64
C VAL A 31 16.94 0.80 -1.83
N LEU A 32 15.85 1.04 -2.57
CA LEU A 32 14.76 0.08 -2.73
C LEU A 32 15.18 -1.22 -3.44
N LYS A 33 16.14 -1.12 -4.37
CA LYS A 33 16.69 -2.24 -5.14
C LYS A 33 17.91 -2.90 -4.47
N SER A 34 18.37 -2.37 -3.34
CA SER A 34 19.49 -2.94 -2.59
C SER A 34 19.00 -3.74 -1.37
N PRO A 35 19.78 -4.72 -0.88
CA PRO A 35 19.50 -5.37 0.39
C PRO A 35 19.42 -4.35 1.54
N PRO A 36 18.50 -4.52 2.52
CA PRO A 36 17.55 -5.62 2.64
C PRO A 36 16.26 -5.44 1.83
N MET A 37 16.04 -4.26 1.24
CA MET A 37 14.75 -3.88 0.63
C MET A 37 14.41 -4.67 -0.64
N ALA A 38 15.42 -5.06 -1.42
CA ALA A 38 15.29 -5.78 -2.69
C ALA A 38 14.42 -7.05 -2.65
N LYS A 39 14.31 -7.70 -1.48
CA LYS A 39 13.55 -8.96 -1.31
C LYS A 39 12.06 -8.75 -1.04
N HIS A 40 11.63 -7.52 -0.77
CA HIS A 40 10.25 -7.21 -0.41
C HIS A 40 9.42 -6.85 -1.65
N ASN A 41 8.15 -7.24 -1.65
CA ASN A 41 7.25 -7.00 -2.77
C ASN A 41 6.46 -5.69 -2.67
N LEU A 42 6.02 -5.36 -1.47
CA LEU A 42 5.34 -4.11 -1.16
C LEU A 42 6.15 -3.38 -0.12
N ILE A 43 6.50 -2.14 -0.43
CA ILE A 43 7.28 -1.28 0.46
C ILE A 43 6.44 -0.03 0.71
N LEU A 44 6.17 0.23 1.98
CA LEU A 44 5.44 1.38 2.48
C LEU A 44 6.21 1.99 3.64
N GLN A 45 5.95 3.26 3.93
CA GLN A 45 6.54 3.94 5.07
C GLN A 45 5.72 3.64 6.33
N ASN A 46 6.42 3.37 7.43
CA ASN A 46 5.80 3.28 8.75
C ASN A 46 5.48 4.69 9.28
N GLU A 47 4.28 4.91 9.81
CA GLU A 47 3.97 6.16 10.52
C GLU A 47 4.68 6.17 11.88
N VAL A 48 4.92 7.37 12.45
CA VAL A 48 5.71 7.55 13.69
C VAL A 48 5.29 6.54 14.78
N GLN A 49 6.24 5.70 15.18
CA GLN A 49 6.11 4.69 16.25
C GLN A 49 5.02 3.61 16.05
N ASN A 50 4.55 3.36 14.82
CA ASN A 50 3.42 2.46 14.52
C ASN A 50 2.08 2.89 15.13
N ILE A 51 1.98 4.06 15.79
CA ILE A 51 0.78 4.47 16.52
C ILE A 51 -0.41 4.69 15.57
N HIS A 52 -0.12 5.02 14.31
CA HIS A 52 -1.13 5.31 13.29
C HIS A 52 -1.07 4.33 12.10
N GLY A 53 -0.37 3.20 12.26
CA GLY A 53 -0.23 2.20 11.20
C GLY A 53 0.76 2.59 10.10
N LEU A 54 0.39 2.32 8.85
CA LEU A 54 1.25 2.53 7.68
C LEU A 54 0.86 3.80 6.94
N ASN A 55 1.87 4.60 6.60
CA ASN A 55 1.70 5.71 5.67
C ASN A 55 1.59 5.17 4.24
N ILE A 56 0.53 5.57 3.54
CA ILE A 56 0.26 5.15 2.16
C ILE A 56 0.60 6.23 1.12
N GLY A 57 1.21 7.34 1.54
CA GLY A 57 1.62 8.43 0.65
C GLY A 57 2.85 8.10 -0.19
N VAL A 58 3.61 7.07 0.19
CA VAL A 58 4.64 6.45 -0.64
C VAL A 58 4.45 4.93 -0.64
N ILE A 59 4.14 4.37 -1.79
CA ILE A 59 4.01 2.91 -1.97
C ILE A 59 4.87 2.50 -3.16
N TYR A 60 5.71 1.49 -2.97
CA TYR A 60 6.42 0.85 -4.07
C TYR A 60 6.07 -0.63 -4.20
N CYS A 61 5.60 -1.01 -5.39
CA CYS A 61 5.30 -2.39 -5.76
C CYS A 61 6.51 -2.97 -6.50
N GLN A 62 7.36 -3.68 -5.78
CA GLN A 62 8.56 -4.32 -6.29
C GLN A 62 8.30 -5.79 -6.58
N ASN A 63 8.76 -6.30 -7.72
CA ASN A 63 8.63 -7.72 -8.07
C ASN A 63 7.18 -8.24 -7.91
N CYS A 64 6.19 -7.36 -8.07
CA CYS A 64 4.80 -7.73 -7.98
C CYS A 64 4.38 -8.33 -9.32
N ALA A 65 3.80 -9.52 -9.28
CA ALA A 65 3.33 -10.23 -10.46
C ALA A 65 1.80 -10.19 -10.51
N PRO A 66 1.20 -10.27 -11.72
CA PRO A 66 -0.20 -10.60 -11.87
C PRO A 66 -0.56 -11.87 -11.08
N GLY A 67 -1.66 -11.84 -10.33
CA GLY A 67 -2.08 -12.89 -9.39
C GLY A 67 -1.21 -13.07 -8.15
N GLY A 68 -0.14 -12.27 -7.99
CA GLY A 68 0.82 -12.40 -6.89
C GLY A 68 0.30 -11.82 -5.56
N ARG A 69 1.00 -12.15 -4.47
CA ARG A 69 0.64 -11.71 -3.10
C ARG A 69 0.57 -10.19 -2.96
N GLY A 70 1.50 -9.45 -3.59
CA GLY A 70 1.48 -7.98 -3.54
C GLY A 70 0.24 -7.39 -4.21
N GLN A 71 -0.17 -7.94 -5.36
CA GLN A 71 -1.39 -7.52 -6.03
C GLN A 71 -2.64 -7.86 -5.21
N TRP A 72 -2.67 -9.05 -4.60
CA TRP A 72 -3.77 -9.46 -3.73
C TRP A 72 -3.98 -8.48 -2.57
N VAL A 73 -2.91 -8.04 -1.90
CA VAL A 73 -3.01 -7.05 -0.81
C VAL A 73 -3.66 -5.77 -1.32
N LEU A 74 -3.22 -5.23 -2.46
CA LEU A 74 -3.77 -3.99 -3.02
C LEU A 74 -5.25 -4.12 -3.39
N ARG A 75 -5.65 -5.26 -3.97
CA ARG A 75 -7.06 -5.56 -4.30
C ARG A 75 -7.91 -5.62 -3.05
N GLU A 76 -7.44 -6.31 -2.02
CA GLU A 76 -8.16 -6.39 -0.74
C GLU A 76 -8.26 -5.04 -0.04
N THR A 77 -7.21 -4.21 -0.09
CA THR A 77 -7.27 -2.84 0.42
C THR A 77 -8.35 -2.03 -0.30
N VAL A 78 -8.40 -2.08 -1.63
CA VAL A 78 -9.44 -1.36 -2.40
C VAL A 78 -10.83 -1.90 -2.10
N ARG A 79 -11.01 -3.22 -2.11
CA ARG A 79 -12.30 -3.87 -1.82
C ARG A 79 -12.83 -3.42 -0.45
N ARG A 80 -11.99 -3.51 0.59
CA ARG A 80 -12.36 -3.12 1.96
C ARG A 80 -12.65 -1.62 2.06
N ILE A 81 -11.84 -0.75 1.44
CA ILE A 81 -12.13 0.69 1.44
C ILE A 81 -13.50 0.98 0.83
N VAL A 82 -13.83 0.36 -0.31
CA VAL A 82 -15.14 0.53 -0.95
C VAL A 82 -16.27 0.00 -0.06
N GLU A 83 -16.08 -1.14 0.60
CA GLU A 83 -17.04 -1.66 1.57
C GLU A 83 -17.27 -0.67 2.71
N LEU A 84 -16.21 -0.15 3.32
CA LEU A 84 -16.29 0.84 4.41
C LEU A 84 -17.00 2.12 3.99
N LEU A 85 -16.73 2.63 2.77
CA LEU A 85 -17.37 3.82 2.25
C LEU A 85 -18.87 3.63 1.99
N ASN A 86 -19.32 2.38 1.79
CA ASN A 86 -20.72 2.04 1.59
C ASN A 86 -21.43 1.66 2.91
N MET A 87 -20.73 1.63 4.05
CA MET A 87 -21.36 1.34 5.34
C MET A 87 -22.21 2.53 5.82
N THR A 88 -23.40 2.22 6.31
CA THR A 88 -24.31 3.22 6.91
C THR A 88 -23.83 3.72 8.27
N ASP A 89 -23.07 2.89 9.01
CA ASP A 89 -22.35 3.25 10.24
C ASP A 89 -20.92 2.68 10.18
N PRO A 90 -19.94 3.45 9.68
CA PRO A 90 -18.55 3.03 9.63
C PRO A 90 -17.88 2.97 11.00
N THR A 91 -18.51 3.43 12.09
CA THR A 91 -17.93 3.31 13.44
C THR A 91 -18.09 1.92 14.06
N ALA A 92 -18.94 1.07 13.47
CA ALA A 92 -19.14 -0.31 13.92
C ALA A 92 -17.86 -1.15 13.90
N ILE A 93 -16.91 -0.83 13.02
CA ILE A 93 -15.64 -1.55 12.86
C ILE A 93 -14.75 -1.42 14.10
N TYR A 94 -14.79 -0.26 14.77
CA TYR A 94 -14.00 0.01 15.98
C TYR A 94 -14.61 -0.61 17.24
N LYS A 95 -15.89 -0.99 17.20
CA LYS A 95 -16.58 -1.63 18.35
C LYS A 95 -16.22 -3.11 18.51
N GLU A 96 -15.73 -3.76 17.46
CA GLU A 96 -15.24 -5.14 17.52
C GLU A 96 -13.81 -5.22 18.11
N ASP A 97 -12.98 -4.20 17.88
CA ASP A 97 -11.59 -4.16 18.37
C ASP A 97 -11.49 -3.84 19.88
N GLU A 98 -12.48 -3.15 20.47
CA GLU A 98 -12.54 -2.92 21.93
C GLU A 98 -13.01 -4.15 22.74
N ALA A 99 -13.42 -5.24 22.06
CA ALA A 99 -13.92 -6.46 22.70
C ALA A 99 -12.86 -7.58 22.81
N LEU A 100 -11.60 -7.30 22.46
CA LEU A 100 -10.43 -8.19 22.60
C LEU A 100 -9.44 -7.65 23.64
#